data_AF-A0A9D5LZY8-F1
#
_entry.id   AF-A0A9D5LZY8-F1
#
_cell.length_a   1.000
_cell.length_b   1.000
_cell.length_c   1.000
_cell.angle_alpha   90.00
_cell.angle_beta   90.00
_cell.angle_gamma   90.00
#
_symmetry.space_group_name_H-M   'P 1'
#
loop_
_entity.id
_entity.type
_entity.pdbx_description
1 polymer ?
#
loop_
_entity_poly.entity_id
_entity_poly.type
_entity_poly.pdbx_seq_one_letter_code
_entity_poly.pdbx_strand_id
1 'polypeptide(L)'
;MRKTAVLLCLMLFLGLLPVSATQNGIQITQARVDMQTEKIIIEGTVDSASAGQEVLLRLFQCGKDTADVETDPEALLKIDQIISNADGKFSFPPFRIDIKDPQFISGNLKYYIDCNGQQYIGALYVASEDEINTALALLQTALKNGQGVEDALKNAADALALHSVLFDAVSNAGLAQLLIEEYAVNPSCVESEAILQQTVQKLALLQAYNEEKSELVVSGTEFLYPEILRLADLDAAKNISVYQYYTENMPETAKKTVIAAMMGRNLKTLDNFYRTFAQMVILQGVSNPKQPGWGHIRSLLSENGTYAGLNISTYLGLSQQKQDKVDTVLARIAFGANIQELQKAMDDAIKALETSQGGNTGGGSSGGGNSGGGSLGSSGAPIRVDNDLLPSNNVTQQIFSDMNGYEWAKDAVEALYAKKIINGVGDGRFEPAGQTTREQFVKMFVLLVQAELLPADHSFIDVDAVQWYATYLTTAKSMGIIEGKPDGSFGVGENITRQDVMVMLKRGLDTLQITLPESDAPVFQDAEEIAPYAEEAVRELSAAGIIQGDDNGTFRPNDFCSRAEAAVLLSRVLALL
;
A
#
# COMPACT_ATOMS: atom_id res chain seq x y z
N MET A 1 -46.10 22.45 -46.36
CA MET A 1 -45.24 21.44 -45.71
C MET A 1 -45.15 21.55 -44.18
N ARG A 2 -45.60 22.65 -43.54
CA ARG A 2 -45.57 22.81 -42.06
C ARG A 2 -46.65 22.07 -41.26
N LYS A 3 -47.73 21.58 -41.89
CA LYS A 3 -48.80 20.85 -41.17
C LYS A 3 -48.63 19.33 -41.14
N THR A 4 -47.80 18.77 -42.02
CA THR A 4 -47.49 17.34 -42.07
C THR A 4 -46.32 16.94 -41.16
N ALA A 5 -45.45 17.88 -40.79
CA ALA A 5 -44.43 17.65 -39.77
C ALA A 5 -45.04 17.60 -38.34
N VAL A 6 -46.09 18.37 -38.09
CA VAL A 6 -46.79 18.39 -36.79
C VAL A 6 -47.54 17.07 -36.53
N LEU A 7 -48.02 16.39 -37.59
CA LEU A 7 -48.73 15.11 -37.44
C LEU A 7 -47.78 13.92 -37.22
N LEU A 8 -46.51 14.00 -37.67
CA LEU A 8 -45.49 13.00 -37.39
C LEU A 8 -44.93 13.17 -35.96
N CYS A 9 -44.80 14.41 -35.48
CA CYS A 9 -44.54 14.67 -34.05
C CYS A 9 -45.69 14.16 -33.16
N LEU A 10 -46.95 14.25 -33.60
CA LEU A 10 -48.10 13.78 -32.82
C LEU A 10 -48.15 12.24 -32.62
N MET A 11 -47.55 11.44 -33.50
CA MET A 11 -47.46 9.98 -33.27
C MET A 11 -46.30 9.58 -32.34
N LEU A 12 -45.30 10.45 -32.15
CA LEU A 12 -44.28 10.34 -31.08
C LEU A 12 -44.80 10.83 -29.71
N PHE A 13 -45.93 11.55 -29.69
CA PHE A 13 -46.58 12.06 -28.47
C PHE A 13 -47.35 11.00 -27.67
N LEU A 14 -47.54 9.78 -28.17
CA LEU A 14 -48.26 8.72 -27.44
C LEU A 14 -47.50 8.15 -26.22
N GLY A 15 -46.29 8.64 -25.94
CA GLY A 15 -45.47 8.25 -24.78
C GLY A 15 -45.40 9.26 -23.63
N LEU A 16 -46.23 10.32 -23.62
CA LEU A 16 -46.29 11.34 -22.56
C LEU A 16 -47.33 10.98 -21.48
N LEU A 17 -47.30 9.74 -20.96
CA LEU A 17 -47.96 9.45 -19.68
C LEU A 17 -47.03 9.86 -18.54
N PRO A 18 -47.54 10.30 -17.37
CA PRO A 18 -46.69 10.58 -16.22
C PRO A 18 -46.11 9.25 -15.74
N VAL A 19 -44.84 9.00 -16.06
CA VAL A 19 -44.14 7.77 -15.68
C VAL A 19 -43.51 7.98 -14.30
N SER A 20 -43.89 7.10 -13.38
CA SER A 20 -43.34 7.01 -12.03
C SER A 20 -41.84 6.73 -12.06
N ALA A 21 -41.05 7.64 -11.48
CA ALA A 21 -39.60 7.53 -11.36
C ALA A 21 -39.21 6.19 -10.70
N THR A 22 -38.54 5.33 -11.46
CA THR A 22 -37.90 4.13 -10.92
C THR A 22 -36.49 4.02 -11.48
N GLN A 23 -35.49 4.35 -10.65
CA GLN A 23 -34.09 4.05 -10.90
C GLN A 23 -33.89 2.54 -10.77
N ASN A 24 -34.06 1.80 -11.87
CA ASN A 24 -33.58 0.43 -11.98
C ASN A 24 -33.22 0.18 -13.45
N GLY A 25 -31.93 -0.10 -13.71
CA GLY A 25 -31.44 -0.61 -14.99
C GLY A 25 -30.78 0.39 -15.95
N ILE A 26 -30.88 1.71 -15.76
CA ILE A 26 -30.12 2.71 -16.53
C ILE A 26 -29.15 3.45 -15.60
N GLN A 27 -27.87 3.54 -15.99
CA GLN A 27 -26.81 4.24 -15.25
C GLN A 27 -26.12 5.24 -16.18
N ILE A 28 -26.14 6.53 -15.81
CA ILE A 28 -25.41 7.56 -16.55
C ILE A 28 -23.95 7.55 -16.12
N THR A 29 -23.06 7.27 -17.06
CA THR A 29 -21.61 7.30 -16.83
C THR A 29 -21.06 8.70 -17.04
N GLN A 30 -21.69 9.49 -17.91
CA GLN A 30 -21.28 10.86 -18.19
C GLN A 30 -22.48 11.70 -18.63
N ALA A 31 -22.69 12.83 -17.98
CA ALA A 31 -23.57 13.88 -18.46
C ALA A 31 -22.93 15.22 -18.13
N ARG A 32 -22.47 15.97 -19.14
CA ARG A 32 -21.77 17.25 -18.93
C ARG A 32 -21.90 18.17 -20.13
N VAL A 33 -21.60 19.45 -19.88
CA VAL A 33 -21.35 20.44 -20.92
C VAL A 33 -19.83 20.54 -21.15
N ASP A 34 -19.40 20.24 -22.37
CA ASP A 34 -18.04 20.49 -22.84
C ASP A 34 -17.97 21.94 -23.31
N MET A 35 -17.33 22.78 -22.50
CA MET A 35 -17.28 24.23 -22.73
C MET A 35 -16.37 24.60 -23.90
N GLN A 36 -15.37 23.77 -24.20
CA GLN A 36 -14.46 24.01 -25.34
C GLN A 36 -15.19 23.87 -26.67
N THR A 37 -16.10 22.91 -26.76
CA THR A 37 -16.84 22.61 -27.99
C THR A 37 -18.28 23.10 -27.99
N GLU A 38 -18.75 23.65 -26.87
CA GLU A 38 -20.15 24.04 -26.61
C GLU A 38 -21.13 22.87 -26.79
N LYS A 39 -20.69 21.65 -26.44
CA LYS A 39 -21.45 20.43 -26.67
C LYS A 39 -21.89 19.77 -25.38
N ILE A 40 -23.12 19.31 -25.33
CA ILE A 40 -23.54 18.35 -24.30
C ILE A 40 -23.14 16.96 -24.72
N ILE A 41 -22.58 16.23 -23.77
CA ILE A 41 -22.24 14.83 -23.90
C ILE A 41 -23.04 14.05 -22.85
N ILE A 42 -23.82 13.05 -23.30
CA ILE A 42 -24.58 12.14 -22.44
C ILE A 42 -24.27 10.70 -22.86
N GLU A 43 -23.75 9.93 -21.91
CA GLU A 43 -23.35 8.53 -22.07
C GLU A 43 -23.75 7.73 -20.85
N GLY A 44 -23.96 6.43 -21.04
CA GLY A 44 -24.34 5.57 -19.96
C GLY A 44 -24.30 4.09 -20.31
N THR A 45 -24.85 3.31 -19.40
CA THR A 45 -25.08 1.88 -19.53
C THR A 45 -26.52 1.54 -19.20
N VAL A 46 -27.01 0.50 -19.83
CA VAL A 46 -28.25 -0.18 -19.47
C VAL A 46 -27.93 -1.57 -18.91
N ASP A 47 -28.87 -2.15 -18.18
CA ASP A 47 -28.73 -3.49 -17.63
C ASP A 47 -28.57 -4.55 -18.73
N SER A 48 -28.08 -5.72 -18.33
CA SER A 48 -27.85 -6.84 -19.25
C SER A 48 -29.12 -7.32 -19.95
N ALA A 49 -30.30 -7.12 -19.35
CA ALA A 49 -31.58 -7.44 -19.97
C ALA A 49 -31.97 -6.47 -21.10
N SER A 50 -31.42 -5.25 -21.07
CA SER A 50 -31.67 -4.18 -22.03
C SER A 50 -30.50 -3.93 -22.98
N ALA A 51 -29.42 -4.71 -22.89
CA ALA A 51 -28.31 -4.66 -23.82
C ALA A 51 -28.77 -4.97 -25.26
N GLY A 52 -28.25 -4.20 -26.24
CA GLY A 52 -28.69 -4.30 -27.63
C GLY A 52 -30.05 -3.68 -27.94
N GLN A 53 -30.71 -3.05 -26.96
CA GLN A 53 -32.00 -2.37 -27.15
C GLN A 53 -31.83 -0.89 -27.54
N GLU A 54 -32.90 -0.32 -28.08
CA GLU A 54 -33.00 1.10 -28.40
C GLU A 54 -33.08 1.94 -27.11
N VAL A 55 -32.24 2.97 -27.07
CA VAL A 55 -32.15 3.97 -26.02
C VAL A 55 -32.56 5.32 -26.60
N LEU A 56 -33.61 5.92 -26.04
CA LEU A 56 -34.17 7.19 -26.45
C LEU A 56 -33.68 8.30 -25.51
N LEU A 57 -33.19 9.41 -26.07
CA LEU A 57 -32.89 10.65 -25.37
C LEU A 57 -33.95 11.70 -25.71
N ARG A 58 -34.49 12.33 -24.67
CA ARG A 58 -35.31 13.55 -24.78
C ARG A 58 -34.67 14.64 -23.95
N LEU A 59 -34.37 15.76 -24.59
CA LEU A 59 -33.67 16.89 -24.01
C LEU A 59 -34.55 18.13 -24.09
N PHE A 60 -34.71 18.83 -22.98
CA PHE A 60 -35.60 19.98 -22.87
C PHE A 60 -34.82 21.29 -22.88
N GLN A 61 -35.47 22.41 -23.16
CA GLN A 61 -34.88 23.73 -22.93
C GLN A 61 -34.69 23.98 -21.42
N CYS A 62 -33.81 24.92 -21.06
CA CYS A 62 -33.58 25.29 -19.67
C CYS A 62 -34.88 25.66 -18.94
N GLY A 63 -35.11 25.05 -17.78
CA GLY A 63 -36.30 25.28 -16.95
C GLY A 63 -37.58 24.62 -17.46
N LYS A 64 -37.54 23.90 -18.59
CA LYS A 64 -38.69 23.21 -19.19
C LYS A 64 -38.68 21.71 -18.93
N ASP A 65 -39.83 21.06 -19.03
CA ASP A 65 -39.98 19.61 -19.00
C ASP A 65 -41.14 19.06 -19.83
N THR A 66 -41.44 17.77 -19.63
CA THR A 66 -42.51 17.04 -20.34
C THR A 66 -43.88 17.71 -20.25
N ALA A 67 -44.19 18.41 -19.15
CA ALA A 67 -45.46 19.08 -18.96
C ALA A 67 -45.59 20.35 -19.83
N ASP A 68 -44.47 20.97 -20.19
CA ASP A 68 -44.49 22.21 -20.98
C ASP A 68 -44.82 21.95 -22.45
N VAL A 69 -44.49 20.76 -22.98
CA VAL A 69 -44.57 20.44 -24.42
C VAL A 69 -45.98 20.58 -24.98
N GLU A 70 -47.02 20.33 -24.16
CA GLU A 70 -48.41 20.49 -24.58
C GLU A 70 -48.77 21.94 -24.91
N THR A 71 -48.15 22.88 -24.20
CA THR A 71 -48.43 24.33 -24.32
C THR A 71 -47.36 25.08 -25.11
N ASP A 72 -46.17 24.51 -25.18
CA ASP A 72 -44.97 25.11 -25.76
C ASP A 72 -44.19 24.01 -26.51
N PRO A 73 -44.46 23.82 -27.81
CA PRO A 73 -43.77 22.80 -28.60
C PRO A 73 -42.25 23.01 -28.71
N GLU A 74 -41.75 24.22 -28.43
CA GLU A 74 -40.31 24.53 -28.44
C GLU A 74 -39.62 24.14 -27.13
N ALA A 75 -40.38 23.79 -26.08
CA ALA A 75 -39.86 23.29 -24.81
C ALA A 75 -38.94 22.06 -24.97
N LEU A 76 -39.13 21.28 -26.04
CA LEU A 76 -38.29 20.14 -26.36
C LEU A 76 -37.15 20.55 -27.29
N LEU A 77 -35.93 20.55 -26.77
CA LEU A 77 -34.72 20.98 -27.45
C LEU A 77 -34.21 19.93 -28.45
N LYS A 78 -34.25 18.65 -28.06
CA LYS A 78 -33.73 17.55 -28.89
C LYS A 78 -34.40 16.22 -28.55
N ILE A 79 -34.67 15.41 -29.57
CA ILE A 79 -34.89 13.97 -29.45
C ILE A 79 -33.78 13.27 -30.23
N ASP A 80 -33.22 12.22 -29.65
CA ASP A 80 -32.29 11.34 -30.35
C ASP A 80 -32.48 9.88 -29.92
N GLN A 81 -32.06 8.94 -30.76
CA GLN A 81 -32.20 7.51 -30.49
C GLN A 81 -30.98 6.74 -30.97
N ILE A 82 -30.50 5.81 -30.16
CA ILE A 82 -29.39 4.92 -30.51
C ILE A 82 -29.67 3.50 -30.04
N ILE A 83 -28.87 2.54 -30.49
CA ILE A 83 -28.91 1.16 -29.99
C ILE A 83 -27.73 0.97 -29.05
N SER A 84 -27.99 0.51 -27.82
CA SER A 84 -26.92 0.15 -26.88
C SER A 84 -26.09 -1.01 -27.42
N ASN A 85 -24.81 -1.06 -27.09
CA ASN A 85 -23.95 -2.15 -27.56
C ASN A 85 -24.21 -3.46 -26.77
N ALA A 86 -23.47 -4.52 -27.11
CA ALA A 86 -23.61 -5.84 -26.48
C ALA A 86 -23.33 -5.84 -24.96
N ASP A 87 -22.55 -4.87 -24.47
CA ASP A 87 -22.25 -4.67 -23.05
C ASP A 87 -23.24 -3.68 -22.37
N GLY A 88 -24.29 -3.28 -23.09
CA GLY A 88 -25.29 -2.30 -22.62
C GLY A 88 -24.82 -0.84 -22.65
N LYS A 89 -23.64 -0.51 -23.20
CA LYS A 89 -23.15 0.87 -23.28
C LYS A 89 -23.85 1.67 -24.37
N PHE A 90 -24.11 2.94 -24.12
CA PHE A 90 -24.70 3.88 -25.06
C PHE A 90 -23.99 5.25 -24.96
N SER A 91 -23.82 5.93 -26.08
CA SER A 91 -23.29 7.30 -26.16
C SER A 91 -24.02 8.03 -27.27
N PHE A 92 -24.69 9.14 -26.94
CA PHE A 92 -25.38 9.95 -27.93
C PHE A 92 -24.37 10.84 -28.67
N PRO A 93 -24.55 11.07 -29.99
CA PRO A 93 -23.75 12.04 -30.70
C PRO A 93 -23.79 13.40 -29.97
N PRO A 94 -22.62 14.01 -29.68
CA PRO A 94 -22.57 15.28 -28.97
C PRO A 94 -23.43 16.37 -29.62
N PHE A 95 -24.29 17.01 -28.84
CA PHE A 95 -25.22 18.04 -29.32
C PHE A 95 -24.67 19.43 -28.97
N ARG A 96 -24.65 20.35 -29.93
CA ARG A 96 -24.16 21.72 -29.72
C ARG A 96 -25.28 22.63 -29.22
N ILE A 97 -24.99 23.41 -28.17
CA ILE A 97 -25.83 24.50 -27.68
C ILE A 97 -25.24 25.82 -28.17
N ASP A 98 -26.08 26.78 -28.56
CA ASP A 98 -25.63 28.15 -28.88
C ASP A 98 -25.70 29.04 -27.64
N ILE A 99 -24.77 28.86 -26.70
CA ILE A 99 -24.69 29.66 -25.47
C ILE A 99 -24.33 31.14 -25.71
N LYS A 100 -23.96 31.47 -26.96
CA LYS A 100 -23.63 32.81 -27.44
C LYS A 100 -24.82 33.54 -28.04
N ASP A 101 -25.95 32.86 -28.21
CA ASP A 101 -27.19 33.53 -28.57
C ASP A 101 -27.58 34.48 -27.42
N PRO A 102 -27.75 35.80 -27.68
CA PRO A 102 -28.20 36.74 -26.66
C PRO A 102 -29.57 36.42 -26.05
N GLN A 103 -30.35 35.55 -26.70
CA GLN A 103 -31.64 35.05 -26.20
C GLN A 103 -31.50 33.76 -25.40
N PHE A 104 -30.30 33.18 -25.31
CA PHE A 104 -30.06 31.97 -24.53
C PHE A 104 -30.34 32.23 -23.05
N ILE A 105 -31.13 31.34 -22.45
CA ILE A 105 -31.52 31.42 -21.04
C ILE A 105 -30.76 30.32 -20.29
N SER A 106 -29.95 30.74 -19.31
CA SER A 106 -29.29 29.81 -18.40
C SER A 106 -30.29 29.01 -17.56
N GLY A 107 -29.90 27.82 -17.15
CA GLY A 107 -30.65 27.06 -16.16
C GLY A 107 -30.46 25.56 -16.27
N ASN A 108 -31.31 24.84 -15.53
CA ASN A 108 -31.32 23.39 -15.53
C ASN A 108 -32.01 22.87 -16.79
N LEU A 109 -31.22 22.19 -17.59
CA LEU A 109 -31.60 21.49 -18.79
C LEU A 109 -31.90 20.03 -18.42
N LYS A 110 -33.18 19.66 -18.43
CA LYS A 110 -33.60 18.29 -18.08
C LYS A 110 -33.42 17.35 -19.26
N TYR A 111 -32.96 16.15 -18.98
CA TYR A 111 -32.88 15.05 -19.94
C TYR A 111 -33.54 13.79 -19.41
N TYR A 112 -34.16 13.05 -20.32
CA TYR A 112 -34.80 11.77 -20.06
C TYR A 112 -34.14 10.73 -20.95
N ILE A 113 -33.71 9.63 -20.35
CA ILE A 113 -33.25 8.45 -21.07
C ILE A 113 -34.28 7.35 -20.85
N ASP A 114 -34.78 6.77 -21.94
CA ASP A 114 -35.73 5.66 -21.89
C ASP A 114 -35.15 4.46 -22.62
N CYS A 115 -35.25 3.28 -22.02
CA CYS A 115 -34.85 2.02 -22.65
C CYS A 115 -35.74 0.90 -22.12
N ASN A 116 -36.42 0.17 -23.01
CA ASN A 116 -37.22 -1.02 -22.67
C ASN A 116 -38.21 -0.81 -21.49
N GLY A 117 -38.86 0.35 -21.43
CA GLY A 117 -39.80 0.71 -20.36
C GLY A 117 -39.17 1.21 -19.05
N GLN A 118 -37.84 1.21 -18.94
CA GLN A 118 -37.10 1.89 -17.87
C GLN A 118 -36.86 3.35 -18.25
N GLN A 119 -36.79 4.22 -17.25
CA GLN A 119 -36.52 5.65 -17.44
C GLN A 119 -35.51 6.17 -16.41
N TYR A 120 -34.58 7.00 -16.89
CA TYR A 120 -33.71 7.83 -16.08
C TYR A 120 -34.00 9.31 -16.35
N ILE A 121 -34.07 10.11 -15.29
CA ILE A 121 -34.27 11.56 -15.38
C ILE A 121 -33.04 12.22 -14.77
N GLY A 122 -32.39 13.10 -15.54
CA GLY A 122 -31.29 13.92 -15.07
C GLY A 122 -31.46 15.38 -15.44
N ALA A 123 -30.58 16.21 -14.90
CA ALA A 123 -30.50 17.62 -15.22
C ALA A 123 -29.03 18.03 -15.36
N LEU A 124 -28.78 19.03 -16.20
CA LEU A 124 -27.49 19.69 -16.37
C LEU A 124 -27.70 21.19 -16.28
N TYR A 125 -26.91 21.89 -15.48
CA TYR A 125 -26.91 23.35 -15.55
C TYR A 125 -26.15 23.79 -16.81
N VAL A 126 -26.76 24.69 -17.57
CA VAL A 126 -26.12 25.33 -18.72
C VAL A 126 -26.20 26.83 -18.51
N ALA A 127 -25.05 27.50 -18.55
CA ALA A 127 -24.93 28.94 -18.41
C ALA A 127 -24.80 29.62 -19.78
N SER A 128 -25.33 30.84 -19.88
CA SER A 128 -25.06 31.76 -20.99
C SER A 128 -23.61 32.26 -20.95
N GLU A 129 -23.12 32.76 -22.09
CA GLU A 129 -21.79 33.38 -22.19
C GLU A 129 -21.59 34.50 -21.15
N ASP A 130 -22.62 35.32 -20.89
CA ASP A 130 -22.56 36.40 -19.89
C ASP A 130 -22.40 35.88 -18.46
N GLU A 131 -23.11 34.80 -18.10
CA GLU A 131 -23.01 34.20 -16.77
C GLU A 131 -21.66 33.50 -16.57
N ILE A 132 -21.17 32.79 -17.59
CA ILE A 132 -19.82 32.19 -17.60
C ILE A 132 -18.76 33.27 -17.37
N ASN A 133 -18.81 34.34 -18.16
CA ASN A 133 -17.87 35.46 -18.05
C ASN A 133 -17.92 36.13 -16.67
N THR A 134 -19.12 36.29 -16.12
CA THR A 134 -19.31 36.86 -14.77
C THR A 134 -18.73 35.95 -13.69
N ALA A 135 -19.04 34.66 -13.73
CA ALA A 135 -18.53 33.68 -12.78
C ALA A 135 -16.99 33.60 -12.82
N LEU A 136 -16.41 33.57 -14.01
CA LEU A 136 -14.96 33.55 -14.20
C LEU A 136 -14.30 34.83 -13.65
N ALA A 137 -14.86 36.01 -13.95
CA ALA A 137 -14.34 37.29 -13.47
C ALA A 137 -14.39 37.42 -11.93
N LEU A 138 -15.45 36.90 -11.29
CA LEU A 138 -15.56 36.86 -9.84
C LEU A 138 -14.51 35.95 -9.21
N LEU A 139 -14.31 34.75 -9.76
CA LEU A 139 -13.28 33.82 -9.29
C LEU A 139 -11.87 34.39 -9.47
N GLN A 140 -11.56 34.97 -10.63
CA GLN A 140 -10.29 35.66 -10.90
C GLN A 140 -10.04 36.79 -9.89
N THR A 141 -11.08 37.56 -9.56
CA THR A 141 -10.99 38.64 -8.56
C THR A 141 -10.70 38.09 -7.16
N ALA A 142 -11.39 37.03 -6.75
CA ALA A 142 -11.16 36.36 -5.47
C ALA A 142 -9.73 35.82 -5.36
N LEU A 143 -9.23 35.17 -6.42
CA LEU A 143 -7.86 34.65 -6.50
C LEU A 143 -6.82 35.75 -6.44
N LYS A 144 -7.02 36.85 -7.19
CA LYS A 144 -6.12 38.01 -7.16
C LYS A 144 -6.01 38.65 -5.79
N ASN A 145 -7.11 38.67 -5.03
CA ASN A 145 -7.15 39.23 -3.68
C ASN A 145 -6.76 38.22 -2.59
N GLY A 146 -6.71 36.93 -2.92
CA GLY A 146 -6.46 35.83 -1.97
C GLY A 146 -7.55 35.66 -0.92
N GLN A 147 -8.78 36.10 -1.19
CA GLN A 147 -9.89 36.11 -0.22
C GLN A 147 -11.19 35.62 -0.88
N GLY A 148 -11.98 34.83 -0.14
CA GLY A 148 -13.29 34.34 -0.59
C GLY A 148 -13.24 33.37 -1.77
N VAL A 149 -12.08 32.74 -2.02
CA VAL A 149 -11.89 31.83 -3.18
C VAL A 149 -12.77 30.59 -3.07
N GLU A 150 -12.96 30.03 -1.87
CA GLU A 150 -13.85 28.89 -1.67
C GLU A 150 -15.29 29.22 -2.07
N ASP A 151 -15.82 30.35 -1.59
CA ASP A 151 -17.17 30.79 -1.94
C ASP A 151 -17.29 31.10 -3.43
N ALA A 152 -16.28 31.78 -4.01
CA ALA A 152 -16.27 32.10 -5.43
C ALA A 152 -16.24 30.83 -6.30
N LEU A 153 -15.44 29.83 -5.93
CA LEU A 153 -15.35 28.55 -6.62
C LEU A 153 -16.68 27.79 -6.55
N LYS A 154 -17.28 27.72 -5.35
CA LYS A 154 -18.57 27.06 -5.15
C LYS A 154 -19.70 27.73 -5.94
N ASN A 155 -19.76 29.06 -5.90
CA ASN A 155 -20.80 29.83 -6.61
C ASN A 155 -20.62 29.78 -8.14
N ALA A 156 -19.39 29.58 -8.61
CA ALA A 156 -19.08 29.47 -10.03
C ALA A 156 -19.22 28.03 -10.56
N ALA A 157 -19.38 27.02 -9.70
CA ALA A 157 -19.28 25.61 -10.07
C ALA A 157 -20.28 25.19 -11.16
N ASP A 158 -21.54 25.62 -11.03
CA ASP A 158 -22.58 25.35 -12.02
C ASP A 158 -22.29 26.09 -13.34
N ALA A 159 -22.07 27.40 -13.27
CA ALA A 159 -21.87 28.24 -14.45
C ALA A 159 -20.62 27.87 -15.27
N LEU A 160 -19.55 27.42 -14.59
CA LEU A 160 -18.30 27.01 -15.21
C LEU A 160 -18.23 25.48 -15.41
N ALA A 161 -19.34 24.76 -15.17
CA ALA A 161 -19.45 23.32 -15.30
C ALA A 161 -18.27 22.56 -14.66
N LEU A 162 -17.95 22.90 -13.39
CA LEU A 162 -16.84 22.32 -12.62
C LEU A 162 -17.20 20.99 -11.96
N HIS A 163 -18.50 20.70 -11.83
CA HIS A 163 -19.01 19.48 -11.21
C HIS A 163 -18.47 18.23 -11.89
N SER A 164 -17.94 17.32 -11.08
CA SER A 164 -17.41 16.02 -11.46
C SER A 164 -17.36 15.13 -10.21
N VAL A 165 -17.23 13.81 -10.39
CA VAL A 165 -17.11 12.86 -9.27
C VAL A 165 -16.00 13.29 -8.29
N LEU A 166 -14.88 13.78 -8.81
CA LEU A 166 -13.78 14.30 -7.98
C LEU A 166 -14.17 15.61 -7.29
N PHE A 167 -14.63 16.61 -8.05
CA PHE A 167 -14.97 17.94 -7.52
C PHE A 167 -16.02 17.85 -6.40
N ASP A 168 -17.07 17.07 -6.61
CA ASP A 168 -18.18 16.93 -5.67
C ASP A 168 -17.80 16.15 -4.41
N ALA A 169 -16.79 15.30 -4.52
CA ALA A 169 -16.39 14.44 -3.43
C ALA A 169 -15.29 15.04 -2.55
N VAL A 170 -14.55 16.07 -2.96
CA VAL A 170 -13.45 16.67 -2.18
C VAL A 170 -13.85 17.95 -1.46
N SER A 171 -13.06 18.39 -0.47
CA SER A 171 -13.32 19.64 0.24
C SER A 171 -13.09 20.87 -0.66
N ASN A 172 -14.12 21.71 -0.80
CA ASN A 172 -14.00 23.00 -1.49
C ASN A 172 -12.92 23.90 -0.87
N ALA A 173 -12.78 23.91 0.47
CA ALA A 173 -11.72 24.66 1.14
C ALA A 173 -10.31 24.23 0.71
N GLY A 174 -10.05 22.92 0.64
CA GLY A 174 -8.76 22.37 0.20
C GLY A 174 -8.50 22.61 -1.28
N LEU A 175 -9.54 22.43 -2.11
CA LEU A 175 -9.47 22.71 -3.54
C LEU A 175 -9.20 24.21 -3.82
N ALA A 176 -9.86 25.10 -3.08
CA ALA A 176 -9.61 26.55 -3.17
C ALA A 176 -8.18 26.90 -2.77
N GLN A 177 -7.63 26.26 -1.73
CA GLN A 177 -6.24 26.44 -1.32
C GLN A 177 -5.26 26.00 -2.42
N LEU A 178 -5.49 24.84 -3.03
CA LEU A 178 -4.70 24.37 -4.16
C LEU A 178 -4.80 25.30 -5.37
N LEU A 179 -5.99 25.84 -5.65
CA LEU A 179 -6.20 26.78 -6.75
C LEU A 179 -5.51 28.13 -6.50
N ILE A 180 -5.48 28.62 -5.26
CA ILE A 180 -4.71 29.81 -4.87
C ILE A 180 -3.23 29.58 -5.16
N GLU A 181 -2.69 28.42 -4.77
CA GLU A 181 -1.28 28.09 -4.97
C GLU A 181 -0.91 27.93 -6.45
N GLU A 182 -1.75 27.28 -7.25
CA GLU A 182 -1.57 27.18 -8.70
C GLU A 182 -1.62 28.57 -9.34
N TYR A 183 -2.62 29.39 -9.01
CA TYR A 183 -2.78 30.74 -9.57
C TYR A 183 -1.59 31.65 -9.24
N ALA A 184 -1.00 31.52 -8.05
CA ALA A 184 0.17 32.29 -7.65
C ALA A 184 1.40 32.04 -8.54
N VAL A 185 1.53 30.84 -9.09
CA VAL A 185 2.64 30.44 -9.99
C VAL A 185 2.24 30.57 -11.45
N ASN A 186 0.98 30.30 -11.77
CA ASN A 186 0.45 30.21 -13.11
C ASN A 186 -0.91 30.91 -13.22
N PRO A 187 -0.96 32.25 -13.34
CA PRO A 187 -2.22 32.98 -13.43
C PRO A 187 -3.10 32.60 -14.63
N SER A 188 -2.53 31.99 -15.69
CA SER A 188 -3.32 31.53 -16.84
C SER A 188 -4.18 30.32 -16.54
N CYS A 189 -4.02 29.66 -15.39
CA CYS A 189 -4.85 28.53 -14.97
C CYS A 189 -6.35 28.87 -14.85
N VAL A 190 -6.70 30.16 -14.90
CA VAL A 190 -8.07 30.68 -14.89
C VAL A 190 -8.34 31.65 -16.04
N GLU A 191 -7.55 31.63 -17.13
CA GLU A 191 -7.70 32.60 -18.24
C GLU A 191 -8.94 32.35 -19.10
N SER A 192 -9.42 31.11 -19.12
CA SER A 192 -10.66 30.68 -19.78
C SER A 192 -11.34 29.60 -18.96
N GLU A 193 -12.63 29.40 -19.20
CA GLU A 193 -13.44 28.34 -18.62
C GLU A 193 -12.88 26.94 -18.92
N ALA A 194 -12.41 26.69 -20.14
CA ALA A 194 -11.86 25.39 -20.52
C ALA A 194 -10.56 25.07 -19.75
N ILE A 195 -9.68 26.07 -19.58
CA ILE A 195 -8.43 25.89 -18.82
C ILE A 195 -8.71 25.75 -17.33
N LEU A 196 -9.68 26.50 -16.82
CA LEU A 196 -10.12 26.36 -15.43
C LEU A 196 -10.68 24.97 -15.16
N GLN A 197 -11.54 24.42 -16.03
CA GLN A 197 -12.09 23.08 -15.87
C GLN A 197 -10.99 22.02 -15.76
N GLN A 198 -10.01 22.05 -16.67
CA GLN A 198 -8.87 21.13 -16.64
C GLN A 198 -8.04 21.31 -15.36
N THR A 199 -7.82 22.56 -14.96
CA THR A 199 -7.10 22.90 -13.73
C THR A 199 -7.83 22.36 -12.50
N VAL A 200 -9.14 22.58 -12.40
CA VAL A 200 -9.96 22.14 -11.27
C VAL A 200 -10.02 20.61 -11.19
N GLN A 201 -10.16 19.90 -12.31
CA GLN A 201 -10.11 18.43 -12.32
C GLN A 201 -8.77 17.91 -11.81
N LYS A 202 -7.65 18.50 -12.28
CA LYS A 202 -6.30 18.18 -11.81
C LYS A 202 -6.16 18.39 -10.30
N LEU A 203 -6.61 19.54 -9.80
CA LEU A 203 -6.47 19.89 -8.38
C LEU A 203 -7.43 19.07 -7.51
N ALA A 204 -8.63 18.74 -7.98
CA ALA A 204 -9.55 17.87 -7.28
C ALA A 204 -8.99 16.44 -7.16
N LEU A 205 -8.32 15.94 -8.20
CA LEU A 205 -7.57 14.67 -8.12
C LEU A 205 -6.51 14.71 -7.02
N LEU A 206 -5.67 15.75 -7.00
CA LEU A 206 -4.65 15.91 -5.94
C LEU A 206 -5.29 16.01 -4.55
N GLN A 207 -6.40 16.73 -4.43
CA GLN A 207 -7.10 16.88 -3.17
C GLN A 207 -7.68 15.55 -2.67
N ALA A 208 -8.15 14.68 -3.56
CA ALA A 208 -8.61 13.35 -3.18
C ALA A 208 -7.49 12.49 -2.58
N TYR A 209 -6.25 12.58 -3.11
CA TYR A 209 -5.08 11.96 -2.47
C TYR A 209 -4.77 12.58 -1.11
N ASN A 210 -4.82 13.91 -1.01
CA ASN A 210 -4.54 14.64 0.23
C ASN A 210 -5.56 14.32 1.34
N GLU A 211 -6.80 14.02 0.97
CA GLU A 211 -7.90 13.63 1.87
C GLU A 211 -8.03 12.12 2.08
N GLU A 212 -7.08 11.32 1.58
CA GLU A 212 -7.05 9.86 1.72
C GLU A 212 -8.27 9.12 1.12
N LYS A 213 -8.93 9.71 0.12
CA LYS A 213 -10.11 9.15 -0.56
C LYS A 213 -9.72 8.17 -1.66
N SER A 214 -9.07 7.08 -1.24
CA SER A 214 -8.44 6.09 -2.14
C SER A 214 -9.40 5.51 -3.19
N GLU A 215 -10.66 5.28 -2.83
CA GLU A 215 -11.72 4.74 -3.68
C GLU A 215 -12.08 5.63 -4.86
N LEU A 216 -11.80 6.94 -4.76
CA LEU A 216 -12.02 7.87 -5.85
C LEU A 216 -10.89 7.83 -6.88
N VAL A 217 -9.67 7.45 -6.48
CA VAL A 217 -8.47 7.68 -7.29
C VAL A 217 -7.75 6.39 -7.72
N VAL A 218 -8.02 5.27 -7.05
CA VAL A 218 -7.39 3.97 -7.33
C VAL A 218 -8.42 2.83 -7.26
N SER A 219 -8.30 1.87 -8.17
CA SER A 219 -8.96 0.57 -8.10
C SER A 219 -7.90 -0.53 -7.95
N GLY A 220 -7.80 -1.11 -6.75
CA GLY A 220 -6.74 -2.07 -6.42
C GLY A 220 -5.35 -1.42 -6.46
N THR A 221 -4.61 -1.63 -7.54
CA THR A 221 -3.30 -1.01 -7.80
C THR A 221 -3.27 -0.15 -9.07
N GLU A 222 -4.42 0.06 -9.69
CA GLU A 222 -4.58 0.84 -10.93
C GLU A 222 -5.09 2.24 -10.62
N PHE A 223 -4.50 3.24 -11.27
CA PHE A 223 -4.94 4.63 -11.16
C PHE A 223 -6.20 4.86 -12.00
N LEU A 224 -7.22 5.50 -11.43
CA LEU A 224 -8.51 5.70 -12.09
C LEU A 224 -8.53 6.83 -13.15
N TYR A 225 -7.58 7.77 -13.08
CA TYR A 225 -7.50 8.92 -13.99
C TYR A 225 -6.15 8.97 -14.74
N PRO A 226 -5.81 7.94 -15.53
CA PRO A 226 -4.54 7.89 -16.26
C PRO A 226 -4.40 9.02 -17.28
N GLU A 227 -5.50 9.57 -17.81
CA GLU A 227 -5.53 10.71 -18.72
C GLU A 227 -5.18 12.05 -18.06
N ILE A 228 -5.41 12.17 -16.75
CA ILE A 228 -4.99 13.34 -15.96
C ILE A 228 -3.54 13.16 -15.50
N LEU A 229 -3.20 11.98 -14.96
CA LEU A 229 -1.88 11.71 -14.40
C LEU A 229 -0.79 11.58 -15.47
N ARG A 230 -1.11 10.97 -16.61
CA ARG A 230 -0.24 10.78 -17.78
C ARG A 230 1.15 10.25 -17.44
N LEU A 231 1.22 9.29 -16.51
CA LEU A 231 2.48 8.80 -15.92
C LEU A 231 3.45 8.23 -16.97
N ALA A 232 2.94 7.50 -17.97
CA ALA A 232 3.76 6.99 -19.07
C ALA A 232 4.35 8.10 -19.97
N ASP A 233 3.56 9.15 -20.25
CA ASP A 233 4.04 10.31 -21.01
C ASP A 233 5.11 11.08 -20.22
N LEU A 234 4.95 11.16 -18.89
CA LEU A 234 5.92 11.80 -18.00
C LEU A 234 7.25 11.02 -17.92
N ASP A 235 7.19 9.68 -17.89
CA ASP A 235 8.37 8.82 -18.05
C ASP A 235 9.11 9.15 -19.35
N ALA A 236 8.41 9.11 -20.49
CA ALA A 236 8.98 9.38 -21.80
C ALA A 236 9.55 10.80 -21.92
N ALA A 237 8.81 11.81 -21.46
CA ALA A 237 9.23 13.21 -21.53
C ALA A 237 10.47 13.51 -20.68
N LYS A 238 10.63 12.80 -19.55
CA LYS A 238 11.79 12.95 -18.65
C LYS A 238 12.91 11.96 -18.96
N ASN A 239 12.71 11.06 -19.93
CA ASN A 239 13.63 9.96 -20.28
C ASN A 239 13.98 9.10 -19.06
N ILE A 240 12.95 8.68 -18.32
CA ILE A 240 13.02 7.80 -17.15
C ILE A 240 11.99 6.66 -17.30
N SER A 241 11.99 5.69 -16.37
CA SER A 241 11.25 4.42 -16.47
C SER A 241 10.48 4.07 -15.19
N VAL A 242 10.08 5.06 -14.40
CA VAL A 242 9.46 4.87 -13.08
C VAL A 242 8.12 4.15 -13.19
N TYR A 243 7.23 4.66 -14.03
CA TYR A 243 5.90 4.09 -14.20
C TYR A 243 5.97 2.74 -14.91
N GLN A 244 6.87 2.59 -15.89
CA GLN A 244 7.15 1.28 -16.48
C GLN A 244 7.64 0.26 -15.43
N TYR A 245 8.55 0.66 -14.55
CA TYR A 245 9.02 -0.21 -13.47
C TYR A 245 7.88 -0.60 -12.53
N TYR A 246 7.05 0.37 -12.14
CA TYR A 246 5.85 0.13 -11.34
C TYR A 246 4.93 -0.90 -11.99
N THR A 247 4.62 -0.79 -13.28
CA THR A 247 3.68 -1.69 -13.94
C THR A 247 4.25 -3.09 -14.20
N GLU A 248 5.49 -3.20 -14.68
CA GLU A 248 6.06 -4.44 -15.20
C GLU A 248 6.88 -5.23 -14.16
N ASN A 249 7.58 -4.51 -13.27
CA ASN A 249 8.67 -5.05 -12.45
C ASN A 249 8.43 -4.96 -10.94
N MET A 250 7.33 -4.33 -10.50
CA MET A 250 6.96 -4.24 -9.09
C MET A 250 5.90 -5.29 -8.72
N PRO A 251 6.08 -6.04 -7.62
CA PRO A 251 5.08 -6.97 -7.14
C PRO A 251 3.85 -6.23 -6.59
N GLU A 252 2.68 -6.88 -6.62
CA GLU A 252 1.41 -6.29 -6.19
C GLU A 252 1.42 -5.77 -4.75
N THR A 253 2.13 -6.45 -3.85
CA THR A 253 2.33 -6.01 -2.46
C THR A 253 3.07 -4.68 -2.37
N ALA A 254 4.15 -4.51 -3.15
CA ALA A 254 4.90 -3.27 -3.21
C ALA A 254 4.11 -2.13 -3.87
N LYS A 255 3.32 -2.43 -4.91
CA LYS A 255 2.42 -1.44 -5.54
C LYS A 255 1.40 -0.88 -4.55
N LYS A 256 0.80 -1.73 -3.72
CA LYS A 256 -0.11 -1.31 -2.64
C LYS A 256 0.59 -0.38 -1.65
N THR A 257 1.83 -0.69 -1.26
CA THR A 257 2.63 0.18 -0.39
C THR A 257 2.92 1.53 -1.04
N VAL A 258 3.23 1.56 -2.33
CA VAL A 258 3.42 2.82 -3.09
C VAL A 258 2.13 3.66 -3.02
N ILE A 259 0.98 3.09 -3.35
CA ILE A 259 -0.31 3.80 -3.33
C ILE A 259 -0.65 4.30 -1.94
N ALA A 260 -0.52 3.46 -0.91
CA ALA A 260 -0.78 3.86 0.47
C ALA A 260 0.13 5.02 0.88
N ALA A 261 1.39 5.01 0.46
CA ALA A 261 2.35 6.07 0.76
C ALA A 261 2.09 7.39 -0.01
N MET A 262 1.23 7.37 -1.05
CA MET A 262 0.78 8.57 -1.78
C MET A 262 -0.40 9.26 -1.09
N MET A 263 -1.15 8.56 -0.23
CA MET A 263 -2.32 9.10 0.47
C MET A 263 -1.89 10.01 1.63
N GLY A 264 -2.72 11.00 1.96
CA GLY A 264 -2.53 11.86 3.13
C GLY A 264 -1.31 12.78 3.01
N ARG A 265 -0.83 12.98 1.79
CA ARG A 265 0.28 13.88 1.47
C ARG A 265 -0.26 15.31 1.27
N ASN A 266 0.61 16.30 1.31
CA ASN A 266 0.26 17.68 0.94
C ASN A 266 0.70 17.94 -0.51
N LEU A 267 0.06 17.24 -1.46
CA LEU A 267 0.39 17.32 -2.87
C LEU A 267 -0.24 18.58 -3.47
N LYS A 268 0.62 19.45 -4.00
CA LYS A 268 0.23 20.76 -4.51
C LYS A 268 0.13 20.81 -6.03
N THR A 269 0.97 20.02 -6.72
CA THR A 269 1.06 19.98 -8.18
C THR A 269 1.20 18.53 -8.67
N LEU A 270 0.91 18.30 -9.96
CA LEU A 270 1.17 16.99 -10.58
C LEU A 270 2.66 16.63 -10.61
N ASP A 271 3.57 17.61 -10.67
CA ASP A 271 5.01 17.32 -10.58
C ASP A 271 5.39 16.90 -9.14
N ASN A 272 4.77 17.50 -8.11
CA ASN A 272 4.94 17.01 -6.73
C ASN A 272 4.38 15.59 -6.55
N PHE A 273 3.21 15.31 -7.12
CA PHE A 273 2.66 13.96 -7.17
C PHE A 273 3.66 13.01 -7.83
N TYR A 274 4.12 13.34 -9.04
CA TYR A 274 4.96 12.44 -9.82
C TYR A 274 6.33 12.20 -9.18
N ARG A 275 6.94 13.25 -8.62
CA ARG A 275 8.17 13.13 -7.85
C ARG A 275 7.98 12.26 -6.60
N THR A 276 6.88 12.40 -5.89
CA THR A 276 6.57 11.56 -4.71
C THR A 276 6.37 10.11 -5.13
N PHE A 277 5.61 9.88 -6.20
CA PHE A 277 5.41 8.56 -6.80
C PHE A 277 6.74 7.91 -7.19
N ALA A 278 7.61 8.65 -7.89
CA ALA A 278 8.94 8.16 -8.26
C ALA A 278 9.80 7.79 -7.06
N GLN A 279 9.78 8.60 -5.99
CA GLN A 279 10.48 8.27 -4.75
C GLN A 279 9.95 6.98 -4.14
N MET A 280 8.62 6.81 -4.04
CA MET A 280 8.02 5.60 -3.46
C MET A 280 8.32 4.37 -4.31
N VAL A 281 8.26 4.50 -5.64
CA VAL A 281 8.58 3.41 -6.57
C VAL A 281 10.03 2.98 -6.44
N ILE A 282 10.97 3.92 -6.33
CA ILE A 282 12.39 3.59 -6.16
C ILE A 282 12.63 2.92 -4.80
N LEU A 283 12.08 3.47 -3.71
CA LEU A 283 12.23 2.90 -2.36
C LEU A 283 11.70 1.46 -2.32
N GLN A 284 10.48 1.24 -2.83
CA GLN A 284 9.87 -0.09 -2.86
C GLN A 284 10.54 -1.01 -3.89
N GLY A 285 11.03 -0.49 -5.02
CA GLY A 285 11.77 -1.28 -6.00
C GLY A 285 13.12 -1.76 -5.48
N VAL A 286 13.80 -0.96 -4.64
CA VAL A 286 15.04 -1.37 -3.97
C VAL A 286 14.78 -2.43 -2.90
N SER A 287 13.79 -2.23 -2.03
CA SER A 287 13.53 -3.12 -0.89
C SER A 287 12.71 -4.38 -1.22
N ASN A 288 11.77 -4.29 -2.17
CA ASN A 288 10.74 -5.30 -2.41
C ASN A 288 10.61 -5.62 -3.92
N PRO A 289 11.67 -6.12 -4.58
CA PRO A 289 11.61 -6.43 -6.01
C PRO A 289 10.74 -7.64 -6.33
N LYS A 290 10.25 -7.71 -7.57
CA LYS A 290 9.48 -8.86 -8.07
C LYS A 290 10.31 -10.13 -8.17
N GLN A 291 11.62 -10.01 -8.37
CA GLN A 291 12.58 -11.11 -8.38
C GLN A 291 13.66 -10.84 -7.32
N PRO A 292 14.01 -11.82 -6.47
CA PRO A 292 15.02 -11.63 -5.44
C PRO A 292 16.40 -11.38 -6.06
N GLY A 293 17.20 -10.53 -5.42
CA GLY A 293 18.53 -10.14 -5.88
C GLY A 293 18.71 -8.62 -5.86
N TRP A 294 19.88 -8.16 -6.32
CA TRP A 294 20.25 -6.75 -6.36
C TRP A 294 20.47 -6.22 -7.79
N GLY A 295 20.44 -7.11 -8.79
CA GLY A 295 20.80 -6.78 -10.18
C GLY A 295 19.92 -5.70 -10.84
N HIS A 296 18.70 -5.51 -10.33
CA HIS A 296 17.76 -4.48 -10.80
C HIS A 296 18.00 -3.10 -10.16
N ILE A 297 18.72 -3.02 -9.03
CA ILE A 297 18.90 -1.78 -8.28
C ILE A 297 19.69 -0.78 -9.11
N ARG A 298 20.74 -1.23 -9.79
CA ARG A 298 21.55 -0.35 -10.64
C ARG A 298 20.72 0.34 -11.71
N SER A 299 19.97 -0.42 -12.51
CA SER A 299 19.15 0.15 -13.60
C SER A 299 18.10 1.10 -13.03
N LEU A 300 17.43 0.68 -11.94
CA LEU A 300 16.44 1.50 -11.25
C LEU A 300 17.04 2.84 -10.78
N LEU A 301 18.20 2.84 -10.13
CA LEU A 301 18.87 4.04 -9.64
C LEU A 301 19.46 4.88 -10.77
N SER A 302 20.12 4.28 -11.76
CA SER A 302 20.77 5.02 -12.85
C SER A 302 19.77 5.74 -13.75
N GLU A 303 18.61 5.12 -13.99
CA GLU A 303 17.57 5.70 -14.84
C GLU A 303 16.71 6.72 -14.08
N ASN A 304 16.43 6.50 -12.80
CA ASN A 304 15.38 7.24 -12.09
C ASN A 304 15.87 8.07 -10.89
N GLY A 305 17.04 7.75 -10.33
CA GLY A 305 17.50 8.27 -9.03
C GLY A 305 17.66 9.79 -8.98
N THR A 306 18.27 10.39 -10.01
CA THR A 306 18.46 11.85 -10.10
C THR A 306 17.12 12.58 -10.09
N TYR A 307 16.11 12.09 -10.81
CA TYR A 307 14.78 12.70 -10.83
C TYR A 307 14.10 12.60 -9.45
N ALA A 308 14.26 11.48 -8.74
CA ALA A 308 13.76 11.31 -7.38
C ALA A 308 14.49 12.20 -6.33
N GLY A 309 15.56 12.89 -6.71
CA GLY A 309 16.34 13.79 -5.84
C GLY A 309 17.50 13.13 -5.12
N LEU A 310 17.96 11.96 -5.60
CA LEU A 310 19.19 11.34 -5.14
C LEU A 310 20.41 11.96 -5.85
N ASN A 311 21.51 12.10 -5.13
CA ASN A 311 22.82 12.36 -5.70
C ASN A 311 23.55 11.04 -5.90
N ILE A 312 23.44 10.49 -7.11
CA ILE A 312 24.03 9.19 -7.49
C ILE A 312 25.36 9.33 -8.23
N SER A 313 25.90 10.54 -8.38
CA SER A 313 27.11 10.78 -9.20
C SER A 313 28.32 9.97 -8.74
N THR A 314 28.56 9.93 -7.42
CA THR A 314 29.62 9.11 -6.81
C THR A 314 29.38 7.63 -7.05
N TYR A 315 28.14 7.15 -6.87
CA TYR A 315 27.75 5.77 -7.13
C TYR A 315 28.00 5.37 -8.60
N LEU A 316 27.60 6.20 -9.55
CA LEU A 316 27.80 5.96 -10.99
C LEU A 316 29.28 5.97 -11.39
N GLY A 317 30.13 6.71 -10.67
CA GLY A 317 31.58 6.75 -10.89
C GLY A 317 32.34 5.53 -10.36
N LEU A 318 31.70 4.65 -9.58
CA LEU A 318 32.31 3.43 -9.08
C LEU A 318 32.50 2.39 -10.20
N SER A 319 33.47 1.49 -10.02
CA SER A 319 33.55 0.30 -10.85
C SER A 319 32.33 -0.60 -10.61
N GLN A 320 31.95 -1.38 -11.62
CA GLN A 320 30.85 -2.35 -11.55
C GLN A 320 30.90 -3.20 -10.27
N GLN A 321 32.06 -3.78 -9.93
CA GLN A 321 32.22 -4.59 -8.71
C GLN A 321 31.97 -3.81 -7.41
N LYS A 322 32.28 -2.51 -7.38
CA LYS A 322 32.00 -1.64 -6.23
C LYS A 322 30.52 -1.26 -6.17
N GLN A 323 29.87 -1.04 -7.32
CA GLN A 323 28.43 -0.82 -7.41
C GLN A 323 27.66 -2.06 -6.93
N ASP A 324 28.03 -3.26 -7.38
CA ASP A 324 27.43 -4.53 -6.95
C ASP A 324 27.43 -4.66 -5.41
N LYS A 325 28.51 -4.22 -4.76
CA LYS A 325 28.62 -4.20 -3.29
C LYS A 325 27.67 -3.19 -2.65
N VAL A 326 27.56 -1.99 -3.21
CA VAL A 326 26.59 -0.97 -2.75
C VAL A 326 25.16 -1.48 -2.93
N ASP A 327 24.83 -2.00 -4.11
CA ASP A 327 23.50 -2.53 -4.45
C ASP A 327 23.10 -3.66 -3.50
N THR A 328 24.04 -4.54 -3.17
CA THR A 328 23.83 -5.63 -2.20
C THR A 328 23.46 -5.11 -0.81
N VAL A 329 24.07 -4.00 -0.36
CA VAL A 329 23.73 -3.36 0.93
C VAL A 329 22.34 -2.75 0.85
N LEU A 330 22.07 -1.99 -0.22
CA LEU A 330 20.78 -1.33 -0.42
C LEU A 330 19.61 -2.31 -0.48
N ALA A 331 19.79 -3.46 -1.14
CA ALA A 331 18.79 -4.53 -1.24
C ALA A 331 18.33 -5.11 0.12
N ARG A 332 19.12 -4.93 1.19
CA ARG A 332 18.85 -5.49 2.52
C ARG A 332 18.17 -4.50 3.47
N ILE A 333 17.96 -3.26 3.02
CA ILE A 333 17.37 -2.21 3.82
C ILE A 333 15.90 -2.08 3.44
N ALA A 334 15.02 -2.16 4.44
CA ALA A 334 13.64 -1.75 4.30
C ALA A 334 13.57 -0.24 4.47
N PHE A 335 13.22 0.47 3.39
CA PHE A 335 13.06 1.92 3.45
C PHE A 335 11.63 2.30 3.85
N GLY A 336 11.52 3.36 4.65
CA GLY A 336 10.25 4.02 4.92
C GLY A 336 9.79 4.84 3.71
N ALA A 337 9.14 5.97 3.97
CA ALA A 337 8.59 6.84 2.92
C ALA A 337 9.43 8.10 2.69
N ASN A 338 10.74 8.03 2.94
CA ASN A 338 11.68 9.15 2.82
C ASN A 338 12.89 8.76 1.96
N ILE A 339 13.00 9.37 0.78
CA ILE A 339 14.09 9.09 -0.17
C ILE A 339 15.49 9.39 0.38
N GLN A 340 15.60 10.27 1.39
CA GLN A 340 16.88 10.60 2.02
C GLN A 340 17.46 9.44 2.84
N GLU A 341 16.62 8.48 3.28
CA GLU A 341 17.10 7.25 3.91
C GLU A 341 17.91 6.41 2.93
N LEU A 342 17.46 6.34 1.67
CA LEU A 342 18.16 5.65 0.58
C LEU A 342 19.45 6.38 0.20
N GLN A 343 19.43 7.72 0.10
CA GLN A 343 20.66 8.50 -0.12
C GLN A 343 21.71 8.21 0.96
N LYS A 344 21.30 8.30 2.24
CA LYS A 344 22.18 8.05 3.37
C LYS A 344 22.74 6.63 3.35
N ALA A 345 21.90 5.63 3.11
CA ALA A 345 22.32 4.24 3.02
C ALA A 345 23.35 4.02 1.90
N MET A 346 23.14 4.66 0.74
CA MET A 346 24.06 4.61 -0.39
C MET A 346 25.40 5.26 -0.04
N ASP A 347 25.39 6.46 0.55
CA ASP A 347 26.60 7.18 0.93
C ASP A 347 27.41 6.42 2.00
N ASP A 348 26.72 5.84 2.99
CA ASP A 348 27.32 5.00 4.03
C ASP A 348 27.99 3.76 3.42
N ALA A 349 27.33 3.11 2.45
CA ALA A 349 27.87 1.95 1.75
C ALA A 349 29.10 2.31 0.90
N ILE A 350 29.08 3.44 0.19
CA ILE A 350 30.23 3.93 -0.60
C ILE A 350 31.41 4.21 0.33
N LYS A 351 31.18 4.92 1.43
CA LYS A 351 32.22 5.25 2.42
C LYS A 351 32.87 4.00 3.03
N ALA A 352 32.08 2.96 3.31
CA ALA A 352 32.59 1.69 3.82
C ALA A 352 33.59 1.02 2.86
N LEU A 353 33.39 1.18 1.53
CA LEU A 353 34.32 0.67 0.52
C LEU A 353 35.68 1.38 0.56
N GLU A 354 35.71 2.68 0.87
CA GLU A 354 36.93 3.47 0.96
C GLU A 354 37.77 3.11 2.21
N THR A 355 37.10 2.87 3.33
CA THR A 355 37.77 2.50 4.59
C THR A 355 38.39 1.10 4.56
N SER A 356 37.92 0.20 3.68
CA SER A 356 38.41 -1.17 3.57
C SER A 356 39.79 -1.31 2.89
N GLN A 357 40.37 -0.24 2.36
CA GLN A 357 41.70 -0.25 1.71
C GLN A 357 42.89 0.10 2.63
N GLY A 358 42.70 0.38 3.92
CA GLY A 358 43.80 0.74 4.83
C GLY A 358 43.72 0.07 6.19
N GLY A 359 44.41 -1.07 6.37
CA GLY A 359 44.53 -1.68 7.69
C GLY A 359 45.11 -3.10 7.70
N ASN A 360 46.41 -3.22 7.48
CA ASN A 360 47.21 -4.37 7.91
C ASN A 360 47.76 -4.10 9.32
N THR A 361 48.07 -5.17 10.09
CA THR A 361 48.49 -5.27 11.53
C THR A 361 47.33 -5.66 12.45
N GLY A 362 47.40 -6.64 13.34
CA GLY A 362 48.52 -7.42 13.88
C GLY A 362 48.29 -7.62 15.38
N GLY A 363 48.03 -8.86 15.80
CA GLY A 363 48.27 -9.48 17.11
C GLY A 363 47.93 -8.76 18.44
N GLY A 364 47.32 -9.48 19.38
CA GLY A 364 47.45 -9.16 20.80
C GLY A 364 46.38 -9.74 21.72
N SER A 365 46.65 -10.94 22.23
CA SER A 365 45.93 -11.55 23.37
C SER A 365 46.57 -11.12 24.70
N SER A 366 45.75 -10.72 25.68
CA SER A 366 46.00 -10.72 27.15
C SER A 366 44.77 -10.07 27.81
N GLY A 367 44.11 -10.56 28.86
CA GLY A 367 44.53 -11.41 29.97
C GLY A 367 44.35 -10.63 31.29
N GLY A 368 43.48 -11.13 32.19
CA GLY A 368 43.26 -10.65 33.57
C GLY A 368 41.96 -9.83 33.72
N GLY A 369 40.97 -10.16 34.56
CA GLY A 369 40.95 -10.92 35.80
C GLY A 369 40.89 -9.96 36.99
N ASN A 370 39.70 -9.74 37.59
CA ASN A 370 39.54 -9.68 39.05
C ASN A 370 38.06 -9.68 39.49
N SER A 371 37.89 -10.19 40.70
CA SER A 371 36.73 -10.62 41.48
C SER A 371 35.91 -9.57 42.24
N GLY A 372 34.70 -9.97 42.63
CA GLY A 372 33.93 -9.51 43.81
C GLY A 372 32.42 -9.59 43.52
N GLY A 373 31.59 -10.46 44.09
CA GLY A 373 31.59 -11.07 45.43
C GLY A 373 30.56 -10.35 46.29
N GLY A 374 29.29 -10.81 46.27
CA GLY A 374 28.20 -10.28 47.10
C GLY A 374 26.94 -11.13 47.00
N SER A 375 26.71 -11.94 48.04
CA SER A 375 25.62 -12.92 48.23
C SER A 375 24.51 -12.35 49.14
N LEU A 376 23.39 -13.08 49.23
CA LEU A 376 22.21 -13.01 50.12
C LEU A 376 20.96 -12.47 49.41
N GLY A 377 19.81 -13.15 49.32
CA GLY A 377 19.32 -14.38 49.96
C GLY A 377 17.86 -14.19 50.43
N SER A 378 17.09 -15.30 50.47
CA SER A 378 15.77 -15.50 51.11
C SER A 378 14.54 -15.37 50.18
N SER A 379 13.91 -16.44 49.69
CA SER A 379 13.14 -17.55 50.33
C SER A 379 11.65 -17.26 50.52
N GLY A 380 10.79 -18.06 49.88
CA GLY A 380 9.37 -18.21 50.21
C GLY A 380 8.53 -18.90 49.12
N ALA A 381 8.31 -20.21 49.24
CA ALA A 381 7.26 -20.97 48.53
C ALA A 381 6.22 -21.48 49.57
N PRO A 382 5.05 -22.03 49.20
CA PRO A 382 4.26 -21.88 47.98
C PRO A 382 2.83 -21.37 48.27
N ILE A 383 2.19 -20.66 47.34
CA ILE A 383 0.73 -20.45 47.36
C ILE A 383 0.15 -21.12 46.12
N ARG A 384 -0.64 -22.17 46.33
CA ARG A 384 -1.59 -22.67 45.34
C ARG A 384 -2.88 -21.86 45.48
N VAL A 385 -3.26 -21.12 44.43
CA VAL A 385 -4.65 -20.74 44.16
C VAL A 385 -4.87 -20.82 42.65
N ASP A 386 -5.67 -21.81 42.29
CA ASP A 386 -6.61 -21.94 41.18
C ASP A 386 -6.38 -21.15 39.87
N ASN A 387 -6.31 -21.93 38.79
CA ASN A 387 -6.71 -21.54 37.44
C ASN A 387 -8.14 -20.99 37.51
N ASP A 388 -8.27 -19.67 37.51
CA ASP A 388 -9.30 -18.90 36.82
C ASP A 388 -9.27 -17.50 37.44
N LEU A 389 -8.76 -16.53 36.66
CA LEU A 389 -9.08 -15.09 36.66
C LEU A 389 -7.92 -14.32 36.00
N LEU A 390 -7.89 -14.35 34.68
CA LEU A 390 -7.75 -13.11 33.92
C LEU A 390 -8.99 -12.95 33.04
N PRO A 391 -9.57 -11.74 32.99
CA PRO A 391 -10.91 -11.51 32.48
C PRO A 391 -11.01 -11.71 30.96
N SER A 392 -11.98 -12.54 30.56
CA SER A 392 -12.53 -12.54 29.21
C SER A 392 -13.34 -11.25 29.00
N ASN A 393 -12.73 -10.28 28.33
CA ASN A 393 -13.36 -9.44 27.30
C ASN A 393 -12.38 -8.37 26.85
N ASN A 394 -11.70 -8.64 25.74
CA ASN A 394 -11.53 -7.69 24.64
C ASN A 394 -11.34 -8.56 23.40
N VAL A 395 -12.17 -8.32 22.38
CA VAL A 395 -12.17 -9.01 21.08
C VAL A 395 -10.75 -9.44 20.70
N THR A 396 -10.44 -10.74 20.73
CA THR A 396 -9.17 -11.23 20.18
C THR A 396 -9.20 -10.91 18.69
N GLN A 397 -8.67 -9.75 18.31
CA GLN A 397 -8.30 -9.52 16.92
C GLN A 397 -7.32 -10.63 16.58
N GLN A 398 -7.73 -11.49 15.64
CA GLN A 398 -6.87 -12.50 15.08
C GLN A 398 -5.67 -11.79 14.44
N ILE A 399 -4.53 -11.79 15.12
CA ILE A 399 -3.30 -11.11 14.68
C ILE A 399 -2.80 -11.72 13.36
N PHE A 400 -2.92 -13.05 13.25
CA PHE A 400 -2.55 -13.81 12.07
C PHE A 400 -3.72 -14.66 11.55
N SER A 401 -4.07 -14.43 10.29
CA SER A 401 -5.20 -15.03 9.56
C SER A 401 -5.04 -16.52 9.26
N ASP A 402 -3.82 -17.05 9.33
CA ASP A 402 -3.44 -18.42 8.93
C ASP A 402 -3.13 -19.36 10.11
N MET A 403 -3.67 -19.06 11.29
CA MET A 403 -3.48 -19.88 12.50
C MET A 403 -4.50 -21.02 12.68
N ASN A 404 -5.44 -21.18 11.73
CA ASN A 404 -6.42 -22.27 11.76
C ASN A 404 -5.72 -23.63 11.63
N GLY A 405 -5.97 -24.56 12.56
CA GLY A 405 -5.26 -25.84 12.66
C GLY A 405 -3.93 -25.78 13.44
N TYR A 406 -3.59 -24.61 13.99
CA TYR A 406 -2.42 -24.37 14.84
C TYR A 406 -2.81 -23.71 16.16
N GLU A 407 -4.01 -24.01 16.67
CA GLU A 407 -4.55 -23.44 17.92
C GLU A 407 -3.61 -23.68 19.10
N TRP A 408 -2.92 -24.83 19.12
CA TRP A 408 -1.92 -25.21 20.12
C TRP A 408 -0.70 -24.28 20.16
N ALA A 409 -0.41 -23.55 19.08
CA ALA A 409 0.71 -22.60 18.98
C ALA A 409 0.29 -21.14 19.09
N LYS A 410 -1.02 -20.86 19.03
CA LYS A 410 -1.56 -19.51 18.87
C LYS A 410 -1.13 -18.56 19.98
N ASP A 411 -1.33 -18.95 21.24
CA ASP A 411 -1.00 -18.09 22.38
C ASP A 411 0.51 -17.81 22.45
N ALA A 412 1.34 -18.80 22.14
CA ALA A 412 2.80 -18.64 22.07
C ALA A 412 3.21 -17.65 20.96
N VAL A 413 2.60 -17.76 19.79
CA VAL A 413 2.85 -16.87 18.65
C VAL A 413 2.43 -15.44 18.99
N GLU A 414 1.25 -15.23 19.55
CA GLU A 414 0.74 -13.91 19.91
C GLU A 414 1.59 -13.26 21.03
N ALA A 415 1.97 -14.03 22.04
CA ALA A 415 2.81 -13.54 23.14
C ALA A 415 4.21 -13.10 22.68
N LEU A 416 4.85 -13.90 21.82
CA LEU A 416 6.17 -13.58 21.27
C LEU A 416 6.11 -12.44 20.24
N TYR A 417 5.02 -12.34 19.47
CA TYR A 417 4.80 -11.23 18.55
C TYR A 417 4.62 -9.90 19.30
N ALA A 418 3.82 -9.88 20.37
CA ALA A 418 3.64 -8.69 21.21
C ALA A 418 4.97 -8.20 21.82
N LYS A 419 5.90 -9.12 22.08
CA LYS A 419 7.26 -8.83 22.58
C LYS A 419 8.28 -8.55 21.46
N LYS A 420 7.84 -8.52 20.19
CA LYS A 420 8.67 -8.29 18.98
C LYS A 420 9.80 -9.30 18.79
N ILE A 421 9.65 -10.49 19.37
CA ILE A 421 10.62 -11.59 19.25
C ILE A 421 10.45 -12.30 17.90
N ILE A 422 9.19 -12.47 17.48
CA ILE A 422 8.82 -13.04 16.19
C ILE A 422 8.00 -12.05 15.38
N ASN A 423 7.98 -12.23 14.05
CA ASN A 423 7.17 -11.43 13.13
C ASN A 423 6.46 -12.34 12.13
N GLY A 424 5.36 -11.86 11.57
CA GLY A 424 4.67 -12.51 10.45
C GLY A 424 5.42 -12.36 9.14
N VAL A 425 4.96 -13.08 8.12
CA VAL A 425 5.54 -13.09 6.77
C VAL A 425 4.88 -12.08 5.83
N GLY A 426 3.94 -11.27 6.34
CA GLY A 426 3.15 -10.29 5.57
C GLY A 426 1.69 -10.72 5.38
N ASP A 427 0.85 -9.83 4.85
CA ASP A 427 -0.59 -10.06 4.56
C ASP A 427 -1.43 -10.55 5.76
N GLY A 428 -1.02 -10.18 6.98
CA GLY A 428 -1.62 -10.70 8.20
C GLY A 428 -1.44 -12.21 8.38
N ARG A 429 -0.32 -12.78 7.92
CA ARG A 429 0.01 -14.21 8.05
C ARG A 429 1.28 -14.46 8.85
N PHE A 430 1.34 -15.60 9.55
CA PHE A 430 2.47 -16.06 10.34
C PHE A 430 3.30 -17.15 9.65
N GLU A 431 2.68 -17.95 8.78
CA GLU A 431 3.22 -19.16 8.16
C GLU A 431 3.64 -20.23 9.19
N PRO A 432 2.71 -20.75 10.00
CA PRO A 432 3.03 -21.65 11.11
C PRO A 432 3.71 -22.97 10.68
N ALA A 433 3.39 -23.47 9.49
CA ALA A 433 3.99 -24.66 8.89
C ALA A 433 5.37 -24.42 8.26
N GLY A 434 5.77 -23.15 8.07
CA GLY A 434 7.02 -22.80 7.42
C GLY A 434 8.22 -23.29 8.23
N GLN A 435 9.29 -23.69 7.53
CA GLN A 435 10.49 -24.19 8.18
C GLN A 435 11.34 -23.04 8.72
N THR A 436 11.89 -23.21 9.92
CA THR A 436 12.74 -22.20 10.57
C THR A 436 14.19 -22.44 10.16
N THR A 437 14.89 -21.39 9.70
CA THR A 437 16.33 -21.50 9.46
C THR A 437 17.13 -21.37 10.75
N ARG A 438 18.36 -21.91 10.76
CA ARG A 438 19.25 -21.87 11.94
C ARG A 438 19.46 -20.45 12.47
N GLU A 439 19.70 -19.50 11.59
CA GLU A 439 19.94 -18.10 11.96
C GLU A 439 18.67 -17.38 12.40
N GLN A 440 17.50 -17.76 11.88
CA GLN A 440 16.21 -17.26 12.38
C GLN A 440 15.97 -17.72 13.81
N PHE A 441 16.22 -19.00 14.10
CA PHE A 441 16.07 -19.53 15.46
C PHE A 441 16.98 -18.82 16.46
N VAL A 442 18.26 -18.66 16.12
CA VAL A 442 19.22 -17.95 16.98
C VAL A 442 18.81 -16.50 17.22
N LYS A 443 18.39 -15.76 16.19
CA LYS A 443 17.86 -14.40 16.37
C LYS A 443 16.69 -14.37 17.35
N MET A 444 15.72 -15.28 17.18
CA MET A 444 14.56 -15.33 18.07
C MET A 444 14.98 -15.60 19.52
N PHE A 445 15.94 -16.51 19.75
CA PHE A 445 16.46 -16.77 21.10
C PHE A 445 17.21 -15.56 21.68
N VAL A 446 18.08 -14.91 20.91
CA VAL A 446 18.83 -13.72 21.37
C VAL A 446 17.89 -12.57 21.73
N LEU A 447 16.80 -12.38 20.95
CA LEU A 447 15.75 -11.41 21.27
C LEU A 447 14.94 -11.81 22.50
N LEU A 448 14.63 -13.10 22.67
CA LEU A 448 13.90 -13.65 23.82
C LEU A 448 14.58 -13.27 25.14
N VAL A 449 15.90 -13.46 25.20
CA VAL A 449 16.72 -13.22 26.39
C VAL A 449 17.17 -11.76 26.52
N GLN A 450 16.77 -10.90 25.57
CA GLN A 450 17.10 -9.47 25.51
C GLN A 450 18.61 -9.21 25.65
N ALA A 451 19.43 -10.07 25.05
CA ALA A 451 20.88 -9.94 25.13
C ALA A 451 21.35 -8.64 24.45
N GLU A 452 22.39 -8.02 25.02
CA GLU A 452 23.08 -6.91 24.39
C GLU A 452 23.77 -7.40 23.12
N LEU A 453 23.38 -6.84 21.97
CA LEU A 453 23.91 -7.25 20.68
C LEU A 453 25.36 -6.83 20.55
N LEU A 454 26.23 -7.81 20.39
CA LEU A 454 27.63 -7.58 20.05
C LEU A 454 27.76 -7.17 18.58
N PRO A 455 28.77 -6.34 18.25
CA PRO A 455 29.12 -6.05 16.87
C PRO A 455 29.38 -7.36 16.12
N ALA A 456 28.90 -7.44 14.89
CA ALA A 456 29.11 -8.61 14.05
C ALA A 456 30.60 -8.87 13.81
N ASP A 457 31.00 -10.13 13.86
CA ASP A 457 32.35 -10.58 13.53
C ASP A 457 32.33 -11.65 12.42
N HIS A 458 33.51 -12.17 12.08
CA HIS A 458 33.66 -13.26 11.11
C HIS A 458 33.84 -14.61 11.83
N SER A 459 33.01 -14.85 12.84
CA SER A 459 33.10 -16.04 13.68
C SER A 459 32.86 -17.37 12.94
N PHE A 460 32.19 -17.33 11.79
CA PHE A 460 31.93 -18.49 10.94
C PHE A 460 32.19 -18.13 9.48
N ILE A 461 32.66 -19.10 8.69
CA ILE A 461 33.14 -18.84 7.32
C ILE A 461 32.03 -18.48 6.32
N ASP A 462 30.79 -18.88 6.61
CA ASP A 462 29.58 -18.63 5.83
C ASP A 462 28.72 -17.49 6.41
N VAL A 463 29.19 -16.86 7.49
CA VAL A 463 28.53 -15.71 8.10
C VAL A 463 29.15 -14.43 7.56
N ASP A 464 28.41 -13.79 6.67
CA ASP A 464 28.73 -12.45 6.20
C ASP A 464 28.37 -11.43 7.30
N ALA A 465 29.38 -10.77 7.87
CA ALA A 465 29.26 -9.87 9.03
C ALA A 465 28.29 -8.68 8.82
N VAL A 466 27.90 -8.38 7.57
CA VAL A 466 26.92 -7.31 7.26
C VAL A 466 25.49 -7.82 7.09
N GLN A 467 25.22 -9.09 7.36
CA GLN A 467 23.88 -9.69 7.24
C GLN A 467 23.05 -9.46 8.50
N TRP A 468 21.73 -9.47 8.34
CA TRP A 468 20.79 -9.22 9.44
C TRP A 468 20.98 -10.18 10.62
N TYR A 469 21.46 -11.40 10.38
CA TYR A 469 21.70 -12.41 11.42
C TYR A 469 23.05 -12.27 12.12
N ALA A 470 24.01 -11.55 11.55
CA ALA A 470 25.41 -11.65 11.96
C ALA A 470 25.67 -11.18 13.40
N THR A 471 25.03 -10.09 13.83
CA THR A 471 25.12 -9.62 15.22
C THR A 471 24.49 -10.62 16.19
N TYR A 472 23.37 -11.23 15.83
CA TYR A 472 22.72 -12.26 16.64
C TYR A 472 23.59 -13.52 16.74
N LEU A 473 24.22 -13.96 15.64
CA LEU A 473 25.13 -15.10 15.66
C LEU A 473 26.40 -14.81 16.47
N THR A 474 26.98 -13.62 16.32
CA THR A 474 28.15 -13.20 17.10
C THR A 474 27.84 -13.17 18.60
N THR A 475 26.69 -12.58 18.96
CA THR A 475 26.19 -12.52 20.34
C THR A 475 25.92 -13.92 20.88
N ALA A 476 25.23 -14.78 20.11
CA ALA A 476 24.94 -16.14 20.54
C ALA A 476 26.21 -16.98 20.72
N LYS A 477 27.23 -16.78 19.87
CA LYS A 477 28.51 -17.48 19.99
C LYS A 477 29.29 -17.00 21.21
N SER A 478 29.33 -15.69 21.47
CA SER A 478 30.01 -15.16 22.67
C SER A 478 29.34 -15.62 23.97
N MET A 479 28.02 -15.83 23.93
CA MET A 479 27.23 -16.42 25.01
C MET A 479 27.37 -17.96 25.11
N GLY A 480 28.11 -18.62 24.21
CA GLY A 480 28.26 -20.08 24.20
C GLY A 480 27.01 -20.85 23.75
N ILE A 481 26.01 -20.17 23.18
CA ILE A 481 24.76 -20.78 22.71
C ILE A 481 25.00 -21.58 21.42
N ILE A 482 25.91 -21.09 20.56
CA ILE A 482 26.25 -21.71 19.28
C ILE A 482 27.76 -21.91 19.13
N GLU A 483 28.14 -22.99 18.45
CA GLU A 483 29.55 -23.35 18.19
C GLU A 483 29.88 -23.50 16.70
N GLY A 484 28.86 -23.56 15.83
CA GLY A 484 29.02 -23.86 14.40
C GLY A 484 29.27 -25.35 14.13
N LYS A 485 29.59 -25.65 12.87
CA LYS A 485 29.90 -26.97 12.36
C LYS A 485 31.41 -27.22 12.37
N PRO A 486 31.86 -28.50 12.33
CA PRO A 486 33.28 -28.83 12.32
C PRO A 486 34.08 -28.25 11.15
N ASP A 487 33.42 -27.90 10.04
CA ASP A 487 34.04 -27.27 8.87
C ASP A 487 34.25 -25.75 9.04
N GLY A 488 33.84 -25.18 10.17
CA GLY A 488 33.95 -23.75 10.47
C GLY A 488 32.78 -22.90 9.99
N SER A 489 31.77 -23.51 9.36
CA SER A 489 30.51 -22.83 8.98
C SER A 489 29.50 -22.82 10.13
N PHE A 490 28.51 -21.93 10.08
CA PHE A 490 27.34 -21.96 10.94
C PHE A 490 26.20 -22.80 10.34
N GLY A 491 26.08 -22.80 9.01
CA GLY A 491 24.95 -23.35 8.26
C GLY A 491 23.86 -22.31 8.01
N VAL A 492 24.23 -21.08 7.62
CA VAL A 492 23.24 -20.02 7.33
C VAL A 492 22.31 -20.44 6.18
N GLY A 493 21.01 -20.24 6.37
CA GLY A 493 19.97 -20.52 5.38
C GLY A 493 19.52 -21.98 5.39
N GLU A 494 20.16 -22.83 6.17
CA GLU A 494 19.72 -24.20 6.38
C GLU A 494 18.58 -24.26 7.41
N ASN A 495 17.61 -25.14 7.18
CA ASN A 495 16.56 -25.42 8.15
C ASN A 495 17.14 -26.10 9.39
N ILE A 496 16.70 -25.67 10.58
CA ILE A 496 17.20 -26.22 11.84
C ILE A 496 16.45 -27.50 12.21
N THR A 497 17.18 -28.53 12.67
CA THR A 497 16.58 -29.78 13.15
C THR A 497 16.07 -29.62 14.58
N ARG A 498 15.12 -30.48 14.98
CA ARG A 498 14.57 -30.50 16.33
C ARG A 498 15.64 -30.77 17.39
N GLN A 499 16.59 -31.67 17.14
CA GLN A 499 17.67 -31.93 18.09
C GLN A 499 18.65 -30.76 18.23
N ASP A 500 18.94 -30.03 17.14
CA ASP A 500 19.81 -28.84 17.19
C ASP A 500 19.16 -27.69 17.97
N VAL A 501 17.85 -27.53 17.84
CA VAL A 501 17.08 -26.58 18.66
C VAL A 501 17.27 -26.88 20.15
N MET A 502 17.20 -28.15 20.56
CA MET A 502 17.36 -28.51 21.98
C MET A 502 18.74 -28.18 22.52
N VAL A 503 19.78 -28.45 21.73
CA VAL A 503 21.15 -28.12 22.13
C VAL A 503 21.31 -26.60 22.31
N MET A 504 20.79 -25.79 21.38
CA MET A 504 20.85 -24.33 21.50
C MET A 504 20.07 -23.81 22.71
N LEU A 505 18.87 -24.33 22.95
CA LEU A 505 18.05 -23.95 24.12
C LEU A 505 18.74 -24.31 25.43
N LYS A 506 19.27 -25.54 25.55
CA LYS A 506 19.94 -26.00 26.77
C LYS A 506 21.17 -25.15 27.07
N ARG A 507 22.04 -24.93 26.07
CA ARG A 507 23.22 -24.06 26.22
C ARG A 507 22.82 -22.64 26.64
N GLY A 508 21.78 -22.08 26.03
CA GLY A 508 21.27 -20.77 26.40
C GLY A 508 20.78 -20.70 27.84
N LEU A 509 20.02 -21.70 28.30
CA LEU A 509 19.56 -21.77 29.69
C LEU A 509 20.71 -21.94 30.69
N ASP A 510 21.71 -22.76 30.35
CA ASP A 510 22.91 -22.95 31.16
C ASP A 510 23.72 -21.65 31.28
N THR A 511 23.89 -20.93 30.17
CA THR A 511 24.54 -19.61 30.16
C THR A 511 23.80 -18.60 31.04
N LEU A 512 22.48 -18.66 31.05
CA LEU A 512 21.64 -17.82 31.91
C LEU A 512 21.53 -18.32 33.35
N GLN A 513 22.16 -19.46 33.68
CA GLN A 513 22.12 -20.11 34.99
C GLN A 513 20.68 -20.43 35.46
N ILE A 514 19.78 -20.69 34.50
CA ILE A 514 18.40 -21.07 34.79
C ILE A 514 18.39 -22.54 35.21
N THR A 515 17.96 -22.80 36.44
CA THR A 515 17.80 -24.17 36.94
C THR A 515 16.51 -24.76 36.39
N LEU A 516 16.63 -25.85 35.63
CA LEU A 516 15.49 -26.58 35.12
C LEU A 516 14.77 -27.35 36.25
N PRO A 517 13.43 -27.42 36.26
CA PRO A 517 12.70 -28.26 37.19
C PRO A 517 13.07 -29.72 37.01
N GLU A 518 13.44 -30.40 38.10
CA GLU A 518 13.67 -31.85 38.08
C GLU A 518 12.34 -32.61 38.07
N SER A 519 12.18 -33.48 37.07
CA SER A 519 11.07 -34.43 36.94
C SER A 519 11.54 -35.64 36.14
N ASP A 520 10.76 -36.72 36.15
CA ASP A 520 11.04 -37.87 35.31
C ASP A 520 10.95 -37.48 33.83
N ALA A 521 12.01 -37.73 33.08
CA ALA A 521 12.02 -37.50 31.64
C ALA A 521 11.16 -38.56 30.93
N PRO A 522 10.26 -38.17 30.00
CA PRO A 522 9.56 -39.13 29.16
C PRO A 522 10.56 -39.91 28.30
N VAL A 523 10.31 -41.20 28.12
CA VAL A 523 11.11 -42.07 27.23
C VAL A 523 10.51 -41.99 25.83
N PHE A 524 11.28 -41.46 24.88
CA PHE A 524 10.87 -41.42 23.47
C PHE A 524 11.17 -42.75 22.77
N GLN A 525 10.28 -43.19 21.88
CA GLN A 525 10.44 -44.46 21.17
C GLN A 525 11.63 -44.44 20.18
N ASP A 526 11.95 -43.27 19.65
CA ASP A 526 13.04 -42.99 18.73
C ASP A 526 14.27 -42.41 19.44
N ALA A 527 14.44 -42.70 20.75
CA ALA A 527 15.58 -42.21 21.52
C ALA A 527 16.93 -42.65 20.94
N GLU A 528 16.99 -43.79 20.26
CA GLU A 528 18.21 -44.29 19.58
C GLU A 528 18.60 -43.49 18.34
N GLU A 529 17.68 -42.69 17.77
CA GLU A 529 17.95 -41.80 16.63
C GLU A 529 18.49 -40.44 17.05
N ILE A 530 18.45 -40.12 18.35
CA ILE A 530 18.99 -38.87 18.90
C ILE A 530 20.51 -38.94 18.84
N ALA A 531 21.12 -37.95 18.22
CA ALA A 531 22.57 -37.91 18.15
C ALA A 531 23.19 -37.75 19.56
N PRO A 532 24.34 -38.38 19.85
CA PRO A 532 24.95 -38.34 21.19
C PRO A 532 25.18 -36.94 21.76
N TYR A 533 25.42 -35.95 20.89
CA TYR A 533 25.61 -34.55 21.30
C TYR A 533 24.33 -33.87 21.80
N ALA A 534 23.15 -34.42 21.50
CA ALA A 534 21.85 -33.86 21.83
C ALA A 534 21.13 -34.62 22.95
N GLU A 535 21.57 -35.83 23.32
CA GLU A 535 20.92 -36.70 24.31
C GLU A 535 20.64 -36.00 25.65
N GLU A 536 21.65 -35.31 26.19
CA GLU A 536 21.53 -34.58 27.46
C GLU A 536 20.50 -33.44 27.37
N ALA A 537 20.59 -32.63 26.31
CA ALA A 537 19.67 -31.51 26.10
C ALA A 537 18.23 -31.99 25.93
N VAL A 538 18.01 -33.05 25.14
CA VAL A 538 16.67 -33.62 24.95
C VAL A 538 16.13 -34.17 26.26
N ARG A 539 16.93 -34.93 27.01
CA ARG A 539 16.53 -35.52 28.30
C ARG A 539 16.10 -34.44 29.31
N GLU A 540 16.92 -33.42 29.50
CA GLU A 540 16.70 -32.41 30.55
C GLU A 540 15.58 -31.43 30.19
N LEU A 541 15.48 -31.01 28.94
CA LEU A 541 14.37 -30.15 28.49
C LEU A 541 13.04 -30.91 28.46
N SER A 542 13.06 -32.23 28.25
CA SER A 542 11.85 -33.06 28.34
C SER A 542 11.43 -33.29 29.79
N ALA A 543 12.39 -33.54 30.71
CA ALA A 543 12.13 -33.56 32.14
C ALA A 543 11.53 -32.23 32.63
N ALA A 544 12.03 -31.10 32.14
CA ALA A 544 11.51 -29.76 32.46
C ALA A 544 10.13 -29.46 31.84
N GLY A 545 9.56 -30.37 31.04
CA GLY A 545 8.26 -30.17 30.37
C GLY A 545 8.29 -29.17 29.21
N ILE A 546 9.49 -28.73 28.79
CA ILE A 546 9.67 -27.82 27.65
C ILE A 546 9.34 -28.56 26.34
N ILE A 547 9.58 -29.87 26.29
CA ILE A 547 9.28 -30.75 25.16
C ILE A 547 8.41 -31.91 25.64
N GLN A 548 7.44 -32.34 24.83
CA GLN A 548 6.53 -33.44 25.18
C GLN A 548 6.50 -34.58 24.15
N GLY A 549 7.23 -34.46 23.02
CA GLY A 549 7.12 -35.39 21.89
C GLY A 549 5.85 -35.19 21.08
N ASP A 550 5.55 -36.12 20.18
CA ASP A 550 4.28 -36.20 19.47
C ASP A 550 3.32 -37.22 20.12
N ASP A 551 2.10 -37.32 19.58
CA ASP A 551 1.06 -38.23 20.08
C ASP A 551 1.45 -39.72 19.99
N ASN A 552 2.49 -40.06 19.21
CA ASN A 552 3.03 -41.41 19.10
C ASN A 552 4.15 -41.68 20.13
N GLY A 553 4.49 -40.70 20.97
CA GLY A 553 5.60 -40.81 21.92
C GLY A 553 6.98 -40.74 21.26
N THR A 554 7.09 -40.09 20.10
CA THR A 554 8.36 -39.88 19.37
C THR A 554 8.83 -38.43 19.49
N PHE A 555 10.14 -38.21 19.46
CA PHE A 555 10.76 -36.89 19.50
C PHE A 555 10.99 -36.29 18.10
N ARG A 556 11.33 -37.15 17.13
CA ARG A 556 11.67 -36.86 15.73
C ARG A 556 12.96 -36.02 15.62
N PRO A 557 14.12 -36.54 16.02
CA PRO A 557 15.35 -35.74 16.17
C PRO A 557 15.84 -35.08 14.88
N ASN A 558 15.63 -35.74 13.74
CA ASN A 558 16.14 -35.30 12.43
C ASN A 558 15.15 -34.44 11.63
N ASP A 559 13.90 -34.31 12.09
CA ASP A 559 12.90 -33.45 11.44
C ASP A 559 13.27 -31.97 11.59
N PHE A 560 12.88 -31.17 10.59
CA PHE A 560 13.04 -29.71 10.65
C PHE A 560 11.98 -29.08 11.55
N CYS A 561 12.39 -28.05 12.29
CA CYS A 561 11.54 -27.32 13.21
C CYS A 561 10.69 -26.28 12.47
N SER A 562 9.37 -26.41 12.54
CA SER A 562 8.45 -25.42 11.99
C SER A 562 8.43 -24.13 12.81
N ARG A 563 7.92 -23.04 12.22
CA ARG A 563 7.78 -21.74 12.89
C ARG A 563 6.84 -21.80 14.10
N ALA A 564 5.78 -22.58 14.02
CA ALA A 564 4.87 -22.81 15.15
C ALA A 564 5.55 -23.57 16.30
N GLU A 565 6.33 -24.61 15.99
CA GLU A 565 7.07 -25.37 17.00
C GLU A 565 8.15 -24.52 17.67
N ALA A 566 8.90 -23.73 16.88
CA ALA A 566 9.89 -22.79 17.40
C ALA A 566 9.25 -21.77 18.36
N ALA A 567 8.09 -21.22 18.01
CA ALA A 567 7.36 -20.28 18.86
C ALA A 567 6.92 -20.91 20.19
N VAL A 568 6.39 -22.13 20.17
CA VAL A 568 5.97 -22.82 21.41
C VAL A 568 7.15 -23.11 22.32
N LEU A 569 8.27 -23.60 21.77
CA LEU A 569 9.47 -23.89 22.54
C LEU A 569 10.04 -22.61 23.19
N LEU A 570 10.14 -21.52 22.42
CA LEU A 570 10.62 -20.24 22.93
C LEU A 570 9.65 -19.64 23.96
N SER A 571 8.34 -19.81 23.79
CA SER A 571 7.35 -19.36 24.77
C SER A 571 7.42 -20.13 26.08
N ARG A 572 7.76 -21.43 26.05
CA ARG A 572 7.98 -22.23 27.27
C ARG A 572 9.27 -21.82 27.98
N VAL A 573 10.32 -21.53 27.22
CA VAL A 573 11.56 -20.96 27.76
C VAL A 573 11.30 -19.58 28.38
N LEU A 574 10.50 -18.74 27.73
CA LEU A 574 10.11 -17.42 28.25
C LEU A 574 9.44 -17.50 29.62
N ALA A 575 8.68 -18.56 29.89
CA ALA A 575 8.01 -18.74 31.17
C ALA A 575 8.98 -19.13 32.32
N LEU A 576 10.23 -19.48 31.99
CA LEU A 576 11.30 -19.79 32.95
C LEU A 576 12.22 -18.60 33.23
N LEU A 577 12.11 -17.52 32.43
CA LEU A 577 12.85 -16.26 32.57
C LEU A 577 12.02 -15.28 33.40
#